data_AF-A0A1F4VEW0-F1
#
_entry.id   AF-A0A1F4VEW0-F1
#
_cell.length_a   1.000
_cell.length_b   1.000
_cell.length_c   1.000
_cell.angle_alpha   90.00
_cell.angle_beta   90.00
_cell.angle_gamma   90.00
#
_symmetry.space_group_name_H-M   'P 1'
#
loop_
_entity.id
_entity.type
_entity.pdbx_description
1 polymer ?
#
loop_
_entity_poly.entity_id
_entity_poly.type
_entity_poly.pdbx_seq_one_letter_code
_entity_poly.pdbx_strand_id
1 'polypeptide(L)' 'MEKKKVDSKITKEMNLGEVVFQHPQLSETLLDYGLHCVGCFANSFDTIEMGAKVHGMTDGEIDEMIARLNEVLEVGE' A
#
# COMPACT_ATOMS: atom_id res chain seq x y z
N MET A 1 23.58 -2.02 5.18
CA MET A 1 22.13 -1.95 4.92
C MET A 1 21.58 -0.79 5.74
N GLU A 2 21.64 0.41 5.17
CA GLU A 2 21.06 1.61 5.78
C GLU A 2 19.54 1.47 5.71
N LYS A 3 18.90 1.24 6.87
CA LYS A 3 17.45 1.38 7.00
C LYS A 3 17.13 2.86 6.87
N LYS A 4 16.94 3.33 5.63
CA LYS A 4 16.41 4.66 5.36
C LYS A 4 14.98 4.65 5.90
N LYS A 5 14.79 5.20 7.10
CA LYS A 5 13.47 5.67 7.56
C LYS A 5 12.97 6.61 6.47
N VAL A 6 11.87 6.22 5.85
CA VAL A 6 11.18 7.05 4.88
C VAL A 6 9.90 7.46 5.59
N ASP A 7 10.00 8.58 6.29
CA ASP A 7 8.89 9.42 6.77
C ASP A 7 8.20 10.06 5.55
N SER A 8 8.01 9.31 4.46
CA SER A 8 7.47 9.81 3.20
C SER A 8 6.15 9.12 2.93
N LYS A 9 5.12 9.95 2.99
CA LYS A 9 3.78 9.75 2.45
C LYS A 9 3.72 8.64 1.39
N ILE A 10 2.86 7.66 1.61
CA ILE A 10 2.57 6.58 0.66
C ILE A 10 1.99 7.18 -0.63
N THR A 11 2.48 6.72 -1.77
CA THR A 11 1.94 7.08 -3.10
C THR A 11 1.57 5.83 -3.89
N LYS A 12 0.64 5.97 -4.84
CA LYS A 12 0.13 4.85 -5.65
C LYS A 12 1.17 4.20 -6.58
N GLU A 13 2.27 4.90 -6.85
CA GLU A 13 3.39 4.42 -7.66
C GLU A 13 4.37 3.56 -6.85
N MET A 14 4.24 3.53 -5.51
CA MET A 14 5.08 2.70 -4.66
C MET A 14 4.77 1.22 -4.87
N ASN A 15 5.81 0.41 -4.72
CA ASN A 15 5.68 -1.04 -4.72
C ASN A 15 4.86 -1.51 -3.51
N LEU A 16 3.83 -2.31 -3.77
CA LEU A 16 2.89 -2.79 -2.76
C LEU A 16 3.58 -3.67 -1.70
N GLY A 17 4.48 -4.55 -2.12
CA GLY A 17 5.22 -5.46 -1.24
C GLY A 17 6.18 -4.72 -0.32
N GLU A 18 6.93 -3.76 -0.85
CA GLU A 18 7.84 -2.92 -0.07
C GLU A 18 7.07 -2.07 0.95
N VAL A 19 5.93 -1.49 0.57
CA VAL A 19 5.10 -0.69 1.48
C VAL A 19 4.63 -1.53 2.67
N VAL A 20 4.17 -2.76 2.46
CA VAL A 20 3.77 -3.64 3.57
C VAL A 20 4.96 -4.17 4.36
N PHE A 21 6.10 -4.41 3.73
CA PHE A 21 7.32 -4.79 4.44
C PHE A 21 7.82 -3.67 5.38
N GLN A 22 7.76 -2.42 4.92
CA GLN A 22 8.17 -1.25 5.70
C GLN A 22 7.13 -0.83 6.74
N HIS A 23 5.84 -0.97 6.39
CA HIS A 23 4.71 -0.54 7.21
C HIS A 23 3.69 -1.67 7.38
N PRO A 24 4.02 -2.72 8.17
CA PRO A 24 3.14 -3.88 8.35
C PRO A 24 1.76 -3.51 8.91
N GLN A 25 1.63 -2.40 9.64
CA GLN A 25 0.34 -1.88 10.11
C GLN A 25 -0.62 -1.47 8.99
N LEU A 26 -0.10 -1.13 7.80
CA LEU A 26 -0.92 -0.77 6.65
C LEU A 26 -1.54 -1.99 5.95
N SER A 27 -1.04 -3.20 6.26
CA SER A 27 -1.56 -4.44 5.68
C SER A 27 -3.05 -4.60 5.92
N GLU A 28 -3.54 -4.38 7.14
CA GLU A 28 -4.97 -4.48 7.46
C GLU A 28 -5.83 -3.52 6.64
N THR A 29 -5.34 -2.30 6.39
CA THR A 29 -6.04 -1.33 5.55
C THR A 29 -6.08 -1.79 4.10
N LEU A 30 -4.96 -2.25 3.53
CA LEU A 30 -4.91 -2.78 2.17
C LEU A 30 -5.82 -4.01 1.99
N LEU A 31 -5.91 -4.87 3.01
CA LEU A 31 -6.83 -6.00 3.01
C LEU A 31 -8.29 -5.57 2.96
N ASP A 32 -8.67 -4.51 3.69
CA ASP A 32 -10.03 -3.94 3.68
C ASP A 32 -10.45 -3.46 2.29
N TYR A 33 -9.50 -2.92 1.51
CA TYR A 33 -9.70 -2.56 0.10
C TYR A 33 -9.61 -3.75 -0.88
N GLY A 34 -9.53 -4.98 -0.38
CA GLY A 34 -9.55 -6.20 -1.20
C GLY A 34 -8.20 -6.62 -1.77
N LEU A 35 -7.10 -5.98 -1.37
CA LEU A 35 -5.74 -6.37 -1.76
C LEU A 35 -5.24 -7.54 -0.89
N HIS A 36 -5.95 -8.67 -0.91
CA HIS A 36 -5.58 -9.88 -0.17
C HIS A 36 -4.28 -10.53 -0.66
N CYS A 37 -3.84 -10.17 -1.87
CA CYS A 37 -2.69 -10.78 -2.53
C CYS A 37 -1.34 -10.19 -2.12
N VAL A 38 -1.29 -9.26 -1.15
CA VAL A 38 -0.06 -8.55 -0.75
C VAL A 38 1.01 -9.51 -0.20
N GLY A 39 0.63 -10.70 0.25
CA GLY A 39 1.54 -11.78 0.65
C GLY A 39 1.92 -12.78 -0.44
N CYS A 40 1.41 -12.64 -1.67
CA CYS A 40 1.67 -13.57 -2.77
C CYS A 40 2.88 -13.09 -3.60
N PHE A 41 3.85 -13.98 -3.85
CA PHE A 41 5.09 -13.69 -4.59
C PHE A 41 4.88 -13.02 -5.96
N ALA A 42 3.72 -13.25 -6.58
CA ALA A 42 3.36 -12.63 -7.85
C ALA A 42 3.20 -11.10 -7.75
N ASN A 43 2.76 -10.57 -6.61
CA ASN A 43 2.49 -9.14 -6.41
C ASN A 43 3.67 -8.38 -5.77
N SER A 44 4.79 -9.07 -5.50
CA SER A 44 5.96 -8.44 -4.90
C SER A 44 6.60 -7.37 -5.81
N PHE A 45 6.23 -7.32 -7.09
CA PHE A 45 6.74 -6.34 -8.06
C PHE A 45 5.68 -5.32 -8.51
N ASP A 46 4.42 -5.47 -8.10
CA ASP A 46 3.34 -4.57 -8.50
C ASP A 46 3.34 -3.28 -7.68
N THR A 47 2.94 -2.18 -8.32
CA THR A 47 2.62 -0.94 -7.60
C THR A 47 1.25 -1.05 -6.95
N ILE A 48 0.99 -0.19 -5.96
CA ILE A 48 -0.32 -0.10 -5.32
C ILE A 48 -1.41 0.15 -6.37
N GLU A 49 -1.17 1.07 -7.32
CA GLU A 49 -2.12 1.38 -8.38
C GLU A 49 -2.43 0.17 -9.27
N MET A 50 -1.40 -0.56 -9.71
CA MET A 50 -1.59 -1.72 -10.58
C MET A 50 -2.33 -2.84 -9.85
N GLY A 51 -1.95 -3.15 -8.61
CA GLY A 51 -2.64 -4.15 -7.79
C GLY A 51 -4.11 -3.80 -7.60
N ALA A 52 -4.42 -2.55 -7.28
CA ALA A 52 -5.79 -2.06 -7.13
C ALA A 52 -6.60 -2.13 -8.43
N LYS A 53 -6.00 -1.75 -9.56
CA LYS A 53 -6.66 -1.81 -10.89
C LYS A 53 -6.98 -3.24 -11.33
N VAL A 54 -6.12 -4.22 -11.03
CA VAL A 54 -6.39 -5.64 -11.31
C VAL A 54 -7.63 -6.14 -10.55
N HIS A 55 -7.91 -5.56 -9.39
CA HIS A 55 -9.09 -5.85 -8.58
C HIS A 55 -10.30 -4.97 -8.92
N GLY A 56 -10.21 -4.16 -9.99
CA GLY A 56 -11.34 -3.38 -10.51
C GLY A 56 -11.57 -2.03 -9.83
N MET A 57 -10.64 -1.55 -9.00
CA MET A 57 -10.75 -0.24 -8.37
C MET A 57 -10.58 0.89 -9.39
N THR A 58 -11.38 1.92 -9.25
CA THR A 58 -11.27 3.16 -10.03
C THR A 58 -10.13 4.04 -9.50
N ASP A 59 -9.63 4.99 -10.32
CA ASP A 59 -8.60 5.93 -9.85
C ASP A 59 -9.04 6.72 -8.60
N GLY A 60 -10.34 7.03 -8.47
CA GLY A 60 -10.90 7.69 -7.28
C GLY A 60 -10.81 6.83 -6.02
N GLU A 61 -11.18 5.55 -6.10
CA GLU A 61 -11.06 4.61 -4.97
C GLU A 61 -9.59 4.38 -4.58
N ILE A 62 -8.68 4.41 -5.57
CA ILE A 62 -7.24 4.32 -5.32
C ILE A 62 -6.75 5.56 -4.56
N ASP A 63 -7.16 6.76 -4.98
CA ASP A 63 -6.78 8.00 -4.29
C ASP A 63 -7.35 8.03 -2.86
N GLU A 64 -8.58 7.54 -2.63
CA GLU A 64 -9.16 7.39 -1.29
C GLU A 64 -8.38 6.39 -0.43
N MET A 65 -8.01 5.24 -0.99
CA MET A 65 -7.18 4.25 -0.31
C MET A 65 -5.81 4.85 0.07
N ILE A 66 -5.14 5.57 -0.83
CA ILE A 66 -3.87 6.24 -0.53
C ILE A 66 -4.04 7.27 0.60
N ALA A 67 -5.11 8.06 0.59
CA ALA A 67 -5.39 8.99 1.67
C ALA A 67 -5.55 8.26 3.01
N ARG A 68 -6.30 7.15 3.02
CA ARG A 68 -6.52 6.34 4.23
C ARG A 68 -5.22 5.71 4.75
N LEU A 69 -4.37 5.17 3.87
CA LEU A 69 -3.07 4.59 4.25
C LEU A 69 -2.17 5.64 4.92
N ASN A 70 -2.16 6.86 4.39
CA ASN A 70 -1.39 7.95 4.98
C ASN A 70 -1.95 8.39 6.33
N GLU A 71 -3.27 8.46 6.48
CA GLU A 71 -3.90 8.77 7.78
C GLU A 71 -3.56 7.71 8.84
N VAL A 72 -3.61 6.42 8.49
CA VAL A 72 -3.22 5.33 9.40
C VAL A 72 -1.73 5.43 9.76
N LEU A 73 -0.88 5.82 8.81
CA LEU A 73 0.55 6.00 9.05
C LEU A 73 0.82 7.13 10.05
N GLU A 74 0.11 8.26 9.92
CA GLU A 74 0.23 9.41 10.84
C GLU A 74 -0.31 9.10 12.26
N VAL A 75 -1.31 8.22 12.39
CA VAL A 75 -1.91 7.84 13.69
C VAL A 75 -1.13 6.74 14.40
N GLY A 76 -0.34 5.95 13.67
CA GLY A 76 0.44 4.83 14.20
C GLY A 76 1.85 5.17 14.71
N GLU A 77 2.28 6.43 14.63
CA GLU A 77 3.54 6.95 15.20
C GLU A 77 3.40 7.46 16.65
#